data_AF-A0A1C5Q1Z0-F1
#
_entry.id   AF-A0A1C5Q1Z0-F1
#
_cell.length_a   1.000
_cell.length_b   1.000
_cell.length_c   1.000
_cell.angle_alpha   90.00
_cell.angle_beta   90.00
_cell.angle_gamma   90.00
#
_symmetry.space_group_name_H-M   'P 1'
#
loop_
_entity.id
_entity.type
_entity.pdbx_description
1 polymer ?
#
loop_
_entity_poly.entity_id
_entity_poly.type
_entity_poly.pdbx_seq_one_letter_code
_entity_poly.pdbx_strand_id
1 'polypeptide(L)'
;MNQTLTRKQFDILSILAEEKGTLSQRQLGEKSGHSLGTVNRVMQELTELQYVTEGEITGAGISALEPYRAKRAIFIAAGFGSRLVPITFNTPKPLVRVHGQRIIDGLIDACLDAGINEIYIVRGYLAEQFDQLLYKYPMIRFLENPVYNEANNISSAMVARYMLSNAYVFEADLLISNPKIITKYHYTSDFLAIKKDRTDDWCFIVKDGVIVEEKVGGLDCWQMVGISYWNEEDGHKLSDDIKMTYEQPGGKERYWEQVPLVFCQKHYKVEVRECRENDIIEIDTFRELKAIDKTYDV
;
A
#
# COMPACT_ATOMS: atom_id res chain seq x y z
N MET A 1 -3.64 27.94 11.65
CA MET A 1 -3.07 27.51 10.36
C MET A 1 -2.36 26.19 10.64
N ASN A 2 -2.81 25.07 10.07
CA ASN A 2 -2.06 23.81 10.21
C ASN A 2 -0.75 23.98 9.44
N GLN A 3 0.36 24.01 10.17
CA GLN A 3 1.69 24.09 9.58
C GLN A 3 2.05 22.72 9.03
N THR A 4 2.40 22.64 7.74
CA THR A 4 2.90 21.41 7.11
C THR A 4 4.19 20.98 7.80
N LEU A 5 4.27 19.72 8.21
CA LEU A 5 5.48 19.16 8.81
C LEU A 5 6.57 19.05 7.75
N THR A 6 7.82 19.35 8.11
CA THR A 6 8.96 18.91 7.31
C THR A 6 9.10 17.39 7.38
N ARG A 7 9.73 16.76 6.38
CA ARG A 7 9.97 15.29 6.39
C ARG A 7 10.60 14.81 7.69
N LYS A 8 11.62 15.52 8.18
CA LYS A 8 12.32 15.14 9.43
C LYS A 8 11.41 15.28 10.67
N GLN A 9 10.57 16.31 10.73
CA GLN A 9 9.59 16.46 11.80
C GLN A 9 8.55 15.33 11.74
N PHE A 10 8.04 15.03 10.54
CA PHE A 10 7.13 13.91 10.32
C PHE A 10 7.74 12.58 10.78
N ASP A 11 8.97 12.26 10.34
CA ASP A 11 9.62 10.98 10.66
C ASP A 11 9.76 10.78 12.18
N ILE A 12 10.15 11.83 12.91
CA ILE A 12 10.32 11.75 14.37
C ILE A 12 8.95 11.67 15.05
N LEU A 13 7.98 12.48 14.62
CA LEU A 13 6.67 12.55 15.25
C LEU A 13 5.86 11.26 15.01
N SER A 14 5.97 10.64 13.84
CA SER A 14 5.32 9.36 13.52
C SER A 14 5.87 8.22 14.38
N ILE A 15 7.20 8.16 14.57
CA ILE A 15 7.82 7.18 15.49
C ILE A 15 7.29 7.36 16.93
N LEU A 16 7.24 8.60 17.42
CA LEU A 16 6.71 8.88 18.76
C LEU A 16 5.22 8.55 18.89
N ALA A 17 4.45 8.62 17.81
CA ALA A 17 3.03 8.28 17.81
C ALA A 17 2.76 6.77 17.83
N GLU A 18 3.68 5.95 17.33
CA GLU A 18 3.54 4.49 17.27
C GLU A 18 4.17 3.76 18.46
N GLU A 19 5.17 4.36 19.10
CA GLU A 19 5.92 3.74 20.18
C GLU A 19 5.29 3.99 21.56
N LYS A 20 5.31 2.95 22.40
CA LYS A 20 4.80 3.05 23.77
C LYS A 20 5.89 3.57 24.70
N GLY A 21 5.77 4.83 25.11
CA GLY A 21 6.63 5.48 26.10
C GLY A 21 7.77 6.32 25.50
N THR A 22 8.61 6.87 26.36
CA THR A 22 9.69 7.78 25.97
C THR A 22 10.85 7.05 25.28
N LEU A 23 11.28 7.58 24.13
CA LEU A 23 12.50 7.14 23.44
C LEU A 23 13.65 8.10 23.70
N SER A 24 14.86 7.55 23.84
CA SER A 24 16.07 8.37 23.79
C SER A 24 16.30 8.90 22.38
N GLN A 25 17.00 10.03 22.26
CA GLN A 25 17.35 10.64 20.97
C GLN A 25 18.23 9.72 20.11
N ARG A 26 19.00 8.81 20.75
CA ARG A 26 19.75 7.78 20.04
C ARG A 26 18.84 6.73 19.41
N GLN A 27 17.85 6.23 20.16
CA GLN A 27 16.87 5.28 19.62
C GLN A 27 16.04 5.90 18.51
N LEU A 28 15.66 7.18 18.64
CA LEU A 28 15.00 7.93 17.57
C LEU A 28 15.87 8.01 16.32
N GLY A 29 17.16 8.31 16.45
CA GLY A 29 18.09 8.36 15.31
C GLY A 29 18.26 7.01 14.62
N GLU A 30 18.34 5.92 15.39
CA GLU A 30 18.41 4.55 14.84
C GLU A 30 17.13 4.18 14.08
N LYS A 31 15.94 4.53 14.61
CA LYS A 31 14.65 4.23 13.96
C LYS A 31 14.36 5.11 12.75
N SER A 32 14.71 6.40 12.81
CA SER A 32 14.40 7.36 11.75
C SER A 32 15.49 7.41 10.67
N GLY A 33 16.64 6.77 10.89
CA GLY A 33 17.82 6.88 10.02
C GLY A 33 18.50 8.26 10.05
N HIS A 34 18.15 9.13 11.00
CA HIS A 34 18.69 10.49 11.10
C HIS A 34 19.88 10.55 12.06
N SER A 35 20.82 11.47 11.80
CA SER A 35 21.95 11.70 12.70
C SER A 35 21.47 12.25 14.06
N LEU A 36 22.19 11.95 15.15
CA LEU A 36 21.84 12.42 16.49
C LEU A 36 21.69 13.96 16.56
N GLY A 37 22.55 14.71 15.86
CA GLY A 37 22.43 16.16 15.77
C GLY A 37 21.15 16.63 15.06
N THR A 38 20.71 15.88 14.04
CA THR A 38 19.43 16.14 13.36
C THR A 38 18.25 15.86 14.29
N VAL A 39 18.27 14.73 15.00
CA VAL A 39 17.23 14.37 15.97
C VAL A 39 17.11 15.43 17.06
N ASN A 40 18.23 15.84 17.67
CA ASN A 40 18.22 16.85 18.73
C ASN A 40 17.61 18.18 18.26
N ARG A 41 18.00 18.66 17.09
CA ARG A 41 17.44 19.88 16.51
C ARG A 41 15.94 19.75 16.25
N VAL A 42 15.50 18.63 15.66
CA VAL A 42 14.08 18.40 15.33
C VAL A 42 13.24 18.25 16.59
N MET A 43 13.75 17.57 17.64
CA MET A 43 13.07 17.47 18.93
C MET A 43 12.88 18.84 19.58
N GLN A 44 13.88 19.73 19.47
CA GLN A 44 13.74 21.11 19.94
C GLN A 44 12.65 21.85 19.16
N GLU A 45 12.68 21.79 17.83
CA GLU A 45 11.65 22.41 16.96
C GLU A 45 10.24 21.89 17.28
N LEU A 46 10.08 20.58 17.47
CA LEU A 46 8.80 19.97 17.83
C LEU A 46 8.32 20.38 19.23
N THR A 47 9.24 20.63 20.16
CA THR A 47 8.93 21.14 21.51
C THR A 47 8.49 22.59 21.46
N GLU A 48 9.17 23.43 20.66
CA GLU A 48 8.80 24.83 20.42
C GLU A 48 7.41 24.95 19.78
N LEU A 49 7.05 23.99 18.90
CA LEU A 49 5.71 23.86 18.31
C LEU A 49 4.67 23.23 19.25
N GLN A 50 5.06 22.84 20.47
CA GLN A 50 4.22 22.15 21.44
C GLN A 50 3.69 20.79 20.96
N TYR A 51 4.32 20.19 19.95
CA TYR A 51 3.98 18.85 19.44
C TYR A 51 4.61 17.74 20.27
N VAL A 52 5.69 18.06 20.99
CA VAL A 52 6.36 17.16 21.93
C VAL A 52 6.56 17.87 23.27
N THR A 53 6.42 17.15 24.38
CA THR A 53 6.70 17.64 25.73
C THR A 53 7.33 16.51 26.53
N GLU A 54 8.43 16.78 27.22
CA GLU A 54 9.18 15.78 28.01
C GLU A 54 9.57 14.51 27.23
N GLY A 55 9.74 14.64 25.91
CA GLY A 55 10.08 13.51 25.03
C GLY A 55 8.89 12.67 24.57
N GLU A 56 7.67 13.04 24.94
CA GLU A 56 6.43 12.39 24.51
C GLU A 56 5.64 13.26 23.54
N ILE A 57 4.92 12.63 22.62
CA ILE A 57 4.03 13.33 21.69
C ILE A 57 2.81 13.89 22.43
N THR A 58 2.43 15.13 22.14
CA THR A 58 1.25 15.78 22.70
C THR A 58 0.00 15.54 21.83
N GLY A 59 -1.18 15.89 22.33
CA GLY A 59 -2.40 15.90 21.51
C GLY A 59 -2.33 16.84 20.30
N ALA A 60 -1.57 17.95 20.40
CA ALA A 60 -1.30 18.82 19.27
C ALA A 60 -0.37 18.15 18.24
N GLY A 61 0.63 17.40 18.69
CA GLY A 61 1.48 16.59 17.82
C GLY A 61 0.71 15.50 17.08
N ILE A 62 -0.19 14.79 17.77
CA ILE A 62 -1.09 13.82 17.13
C ILE A 62 -1.96 14.52 16.07
N SER A 63 -2.53 15.68 16.41
CA SER A 63 -3.36 16.47 15.48
C SER A 63 -2.58 16.94 14.26
N ALA A 64 -1.29 17.24 14.40
CA ALA A 64 -0.41 17.60 13.31
C ALA A 64 -0.10 16.43 12.35
N LEU A 65 -0.23 15.18 12.80
CA LEU A 65 -0.08 13.99 11.98
C LEU A 65 -1.36 13.57 11.24
N GLU A 66 -2.54 14.06 11.64
CA GLU A 66 -3.82 13.64 11.03
C GLU A 66 -3.92 13.87 9.51
N PRO A 67 -3.34 14.93 8.90
CA PRO A 67 -3.29 15.06 7.44
C PRO A 67 -2.48 13.97 6.73
N TYR A 68 -1.61 13.27 7.45
CA TYR A 68 -0.73 12.22 6.92
C TYR A 68 -1.25 10.81 7.21
N ARG A 69 -2.41 10.69 7.85
CA ARG A 69 -2.95 9.41 8.29
C ARG A 69 -3.60 8.68 7.12
N ALA A 70 -3.25 7.41 6.94
CA ALA A 70 -4.00 6.51 6.07
C ALA A 70 -5.39 6.26 6.66
N LYS A 71 -6.44 6.64 5.91
CA LYS A 71 -7.84 6.56 6.38
C LYS A 71 -8.52 5.29 5.93
N ARG A 72 -8.17 4.80 4.73
CA ARG A 72 -8.82 3.64 4.12
C ARG A 72 -7.88 2.74 3.35
N ALA A 73 -8.31 1.50 3.18
CA ALA A 73 -7.66 0.49 2.35
C ALA A 73 -8.62 0.03 1.26
N ILE A 74 -8.14 0.00 0.02
CA ILE A 74 -8.89 -0.43 -1.15
C ILE A 74 -8.18 -1.65 -1.74
N PHE A 75 -8.87 -2.78 -1.79
CA PHE A 75 -8.35 -4.03 -2.34
C PHE A 75 -8.89 -4.23 -3.76
N ILE A 76 -8.00 -4.32 -4.74
CA ILE A 76 -8.34 -4.70 -6.11
C ILE A 76 -8.34 -6.24 -6.17
N ALA A 77 -9.54 -6.82 -6.20
CA ALA A 77 -9.76 -8.26 -6.04
C ALA A 77 -10.70 -8.85 -7.10
N ALA A 78 -10.96 -8.11 -8.20
CA ALA A 78 -11.96 -8.48 -9.19
C ALA A 78 -11.49 -9.51 -10.24
N GLY A 79 -10.18 -9.76 -10.31
CA GLY A 79 -9.56 -10.59 -11.36
C GLY A 79 -9.79 -12.10 -11.20
N PHE A 80 -9.70 -12.82 -12.32
CA PHE A 80 -9.88 -14.28 -12.37
C PHE A 80 -8.74 -15.09 -11.71
N GLY A 81 -7.49 -14.65 -11.86
CA GLY A 81 -6.32 -15.37 -11.33
C GLY A 81 -6.02 -16.68 -12.08
N SER A 82 -5.96 -16.63 -13.42
CA SER A 82 -5.78 -17.82 -14.29
C SER A 82 -4.52 -18.64 -14.00
N ARG A 83 -3.46 -18.00 -13.52
CA ARG A 83 -2.16 -18.63 -13.24
C ARG A 83 -2.19 -19.58 -12.01
N LEU A 84 -3.24 -19.53 -11.19
CA LEU A 84 -3.47 -20.42 -10.04
C LEU A 84 -4.48 -21.54 -10.30
N VAL A 85 -4.92 -21.72 -11.55
CA VAL A 85 -5.71 -22.89 -11.94
C VAL A 85 -4.98 -24.18 -11.54
N PRO A 86 -5.68 -25.19 -10.97
CA PRO A 86 -7.14 -25.33 -10.89
C PRO A 86 -7.81 -24.68 -9.68
N ILE A 87 -7.05 -24.14 -8.72
CA ILE A 87 -7.61 -23.63 -7.45
C ILE A 87 -8.59 -22.48 -7.71
N THR A 88 -8.27 -21.62 -8.66
CA THR A 88 -9.07 -20.42 -8.96
C THR A 88 -10.37 -20.68 -9.72
N PHE A 89 -10.66 -21.92 -10.14
CA PHE A 89 -11.96 -22.23 -10.75
C PHE A 89 -13.14 -22.05 -9.80
N ASN A 90 -12.94 -22.25 -8.50
CA ASN A 90 -14.01 -22.15 -7.51
C ASN A 90 -13.69 -21.18 -6.36
N THR A 91 -12.49 -20.60 -6.35
CA THR A 91 -12.02 -19.72 -5.26
C THR A 91 -11.30 -18.50 -5.85
N PRO A 92 -11.75 -17.26 -5.63
CA PRO A 92 -10.97 -16.07 -5.96
C PRO A 92 -9.54 -16.16 -5.40
N LYS A 93 -8.53 -15.71 -6.15
CA LYS A 93 -7.11 -15.73 -5.71
C LYS A 93 -6.93 -15.16 -4.28
N PRO A 94 -7.54 -14.02 -3.89
CA PRO A 94 -7.41 -13.48 -2.52
C PRO A 94 -7.98 -14.38 -1.42
N LEU A 95 -8.91 -15.28 -1.75
CA LEU A 95 -9.54 -16.22 -0.81
C LEU A 95 -8.87 -17.59 -0.78
N VAL A 96 -7.85 -17.82 -1.62
CA VAL A 96 -7.01 -19.03 -1.54
C VAL A 96 -6.34 -19.08 -0.18
N ARG A 97 -6.22 -20.29 0.37
CA ARG A 97 -5.65 -20.51 1.69
C ARG A 97 -4.18 -20.90 1.58
N VAL A 98 -3.36 -20.36 2.46
CA VAL A 98 -1.97 -20.77 2.66
C VAL A 98 -1.83 -21.10 4.14
N HIS A 99 -1.44 -22.33 4.45
CA HIS A 99 -1.41 -22.86 5.81
C HIS A 99 -2.72 -22.67 6.57
N GLY A 100 -3.84 -22.81 5.85
CA GLY A 100 -5.19 -22.67 6.40
C GLY A 100 -5.73 -21.24 6.51
N GLN A 101 -4.93 -20.20 6.26
CA GLN A 101 -5.37 -18.79 6.31
C GLN A 101 -5.59 -18.23 4.90
N ARG A 102 -6.65 -17.43 4.68
CA ARG A 102 -6.87 -16.80 3.37
C ARG A 102 -5.80 -15.74 3.13
N ILE A 103 -5.26 -15.63 1.92
CA ILE A 103 -4.21 -14.64 1.58
C ILE A 103 -4.60 -13.22 2.03
N ILE A 104 -5.84 -12.81 1.73
CA ILE A 104 -6.33 -11.46 2.06
C ILE A 104 -6.47 -11.18 3.57
N ASP A 105 -6.60 -12.22 4.41
CA ASP A 105 -6.81 -12.04 5.86
C ASP A 105 -5.63 -11.30 6.50
N GLY A 106 -4.39 -11.64 6.10
CA GLY A 106 -3.19 -11.01 6.66
C GLY A 106 -3.10 -9.52 6.32
N LEU A 107 -3.49 -9.13 5.10
CA LEU A 107 -3.49 -7.72 4.68
C LEU A 107 -4.56 -6.91 5.40
N ILE A 108 -5.76 -7.48 5.56
CA ILE A 108 -6.86 -6.82 6.29
C ILE A 108 -6.47 -6.66 7.77
N ASP A 109 -5.94 -7.72 8.40
CA ASP A 109 -5.48 -7.68 9.79
C ASP A 109 -4.38 -6.61 9.97
N ALA A 110 -3.40 -6.53 9.05
CA ALA A 110 -2.36 -5.50 9.08
C ALA A 110 -2.91 -4.07 8.95
N CYS A 111 -3.93 -3.85 8.12
CA CYS A 111 -4.62 -2.55 8.03
C CYS A 111 -5.30 -2.18 9.36
N LEU A 112 -6.00 -3.14 9.97
CA LEU A 112 -6.70 -2.92 11.24
C LEU A 112 -5.71 -2.63 12.38
N ASP A 113 -4.58 -3.34 12.42
CA ASP A 113 -3.50 -3.11 13.39
C ASP A 113 -2.87 -1.72 13.23
N ALA A 114 -2.77 -1.23 11.99
CA ALA A 114 -2.34 0.15 11.69
C ALA A 114 -3.43 1.22 11.98
N GLY A 115 -4.63 0.81 12.41
CA GLY A 115 -5.74 1.72 12.72
C GLY A 115 -6.46 2.27 11.48
N ILE A 116 -6.46 1.48 10.39
CA ILE A 116 -7.15 1.75 9.12
C ILE A 116 -8.42 0.90 9.08
N ASN A 117 -9.57 1.50 9.43
CA ASN A 117 -10.81 0.76 9.64
C ASN A 117 -11.79 0.84 8.44
N GLU A 118 -11.59 1.78 7.52
CA GLU A 118 -12.36 1.87 6.30
C GLU A 118 -11.78 0.90 5.25
N ILE A 119 -12.40 -0.28 5.12
CA ILE A 119 -11.94 -1.33 4.20
C ILE A 119 -12.91 -1.49 3.04
N TYR A 120 -12.41 -1.34 1.81
CA TYR A 120 -13.16 -1.54 0.58
C TYR A 120 -12.54 -2.67 -0.24
N ILE A 121 -13.36 -3.57 -0.77
CA ILE A 121 -12.91 -4.63 -1.66
C ILE A 121 -13.64 -4.49 -2.99
N VAL A 122 -12.90 -4.21 -4.06
CA VAL A 122 -13.39 -4.21 -5.43
C VAL A 122 -13.42 -5.64 -5.94
N ARG A 123 -14.61 -6.20 -6.14
CA ARG A 123 -14.83 -7.60 -6.52
C ARG A 123 -15.50 -7.72 -7.89
N GLY A 124 -15.35 -8.89 -8.51
CA GLY A 124 -15.85 -9.18 -9.85
C GLY A 124 -16.01 -10.69 -10.01
N TYR A 125 -14.96 -11.38 -10.46
CA TYR A 125 -14.97 -12.84 -10.55
C TYR A 125 -15.32 -13.51 -9.21
N LEU A 126 -16.34 -14.36 -9.21
CA LEU A 126 -16.87 -15.04 -8.02
C LEU A 126 -17.14 -14.09 -6.83
N ALA A 127 -17.66 -12.88 -7.09
CA ALA A 127 -17.90 -11.83 -6.09
C ALA A 127 -18.59 -12.31 -4.80
N GLU A 128 -19.62 -13.15 -4.91
CA GLU A 128 -20.38 -13.70 -3.77
C GLU A 128 -19.50 -14.48 -2.78
N GLN A 129 -18.39 -15.09 -3.25
CA GLN A 129 -17.47 -15.81 -2.36
C GLN A 129 -16.82 -14.89 -1.33
N PHE A 130 -16.71 -13.59 -1.59
CA PHE A 130 -16.13 -12.62 -0.64
C PHE A 130 -17.04 -12.35 0.56
N ASP A 131 -18.34 -12.67 0.50
CA ASP A 131 -19.27 -12.44 1.62
C ASP A 131 -18.83 -13.18 2.89
N GLN A 132 -18.10 -14.29 2.75
CA GLN A 132 -17.51 -15.01 3.87
C GLN A 132 -16.49 -14.19 4.69
N LEU A 133 -15.97 -13.09 4.15
CA LEU A 133 -15.11 -12.17 4.89
C LEU A 133 -15.89 -11.43 5.96
N LEU A 134 -17.19 -11.15 5.74
CA LEU A 134 -18.02 -10.37 6.66
C LEU A 134 -18.20 -11.05 8.03
N TYR A 135 -18.03 -12.37 8.12
CA TYR A 135 -18.06 -13.08 9.41
C TYR A 135 -16.95 -12.63 10.37
N LYS A 136 -15.75 -12.36 9.84
CA LYS A 136 -14.60 -11.85 10.63
C LYS A 136 -14.51 -10.32 10.56
N TYR A 137 -14.89 -9.74 9.43
CA TYR A 137 -14.68 -8.34 9.08
C TYR A 137 -15.99 -7.66 8.66
N PRO A 138 -16.93 -7.43 9.59
CA PRO A 138 -18.25 -6.88 9.27
C PRO A 138 -18.21 -5.43 8.77
N MET A 139 -17.07 -4.73 8.92
CA MET A 139 -16.86 -3.36 8.44
C MET A 139 -16.54 -3.26 6.95
N ILE A 140 -16.21 -4.37 6.28
CA ILE A 140 -15.86 -4.38 4.85
C ILE A 140 -17.04 -3.88 4.03
N ARG A 141 -16.72 -3.05 3.02
CA ARG A 141 -17.66 -2.61 2.00
C ARG A 141 -17.22 -3.14 0.65
N PHE A 142 -18.14 -3.78 -0.06
CA PHE A 142 -17.86 -4.29 -1.40
C PHE A 142 -18.16 -3.24 -2.46
N LEU A 143 -17.30 -3.20 -3.49
CA LEU A 143 -17.48 -2.41 -4.69
C LEU A 143 -17.53 -3.38 -5.88
N GLU A 144 -18.61 -3.36 -6.65
CA GLU A 144 -18.77 -4.28 -7.79
C GLU A 144 -18.10 -3.73 -9.05
N ASN A 145 -17.21 -4.51 -9.66
CA ASN A 145 -16.67 -4.24 -10.99
C ASN A 145 -17.35 -5.16 -12.01
N PRO A 146 -18.40 -4.70 -12.70
CA PRO A 146 -19.14 -5.55 -13.66
C PRO A 146 -18.36 -5.84 -14.94
N VAL A 147 -17.30 -5.09 -15.24
CA VAL A 147 -16.51 -5.21 -16.48
C VAL A 147 -15.12 -5.82 -16.23
N TYR A 148 -14.96 -6.55 -15.12
CA TYR A 148 -13.70 -7.18 -14.71
C TYR A 148 -13.10 -8.14 -15.76
N ASN A 149 -13.93 -8.65 -16.67
CA ASN A 149 -13.56 -9.56 -17.75
C ASN A 149 -13.40 -8.87 -19.12
N GLU A 150 -13.72 -7.58 -19.21
CA GLU A 150 -13.63 -6.77 -20.45
C GLU A 150 -12.48 -5.77 -20.41
N ALA A 151 -11.87 -5.57 -19.25
CA ALA A 151 -10.81 -4.61 -19.02
C ALA A 151 -9.82 -5.14 -17.99
N ASN A 152 -8.60 -4.62 -18.03
CA ASN A 152 -7.56 -4.88 -17.05
C ASN A 152 -7.90 -4.17 -15.71
N ASN A 153 -6.99 -4.22 -14.73
CA ASN A 153 -7.23 -3.78 -13.36
C ASN A 153 -7.59 -2.27 -13.22
N ILE A 154 -7.34 -1.44 -14.26
CA ILE A 154 -7.84 -0.06 -14.34
C ILE A 154 -9.36 0.06 -14.22
N SER A 155 -10.11 -0.96 -14.63
CA SER A 155 -11.57 -1.00 -14.41
C SER A 155 -11.92 -1.05 -12.92
N SER A 156 -11.14 -1.75 -12.11
CA SER A 156 -11.33 -1.79 -10.65
C SER A 156 -11.01 -0.43 -10.03
N ALA A 157 -9.93 0.21 -10.48
CA ALA A 157 -9.59 1.56 -10.06
C ALA A 157 -10.65 2.59 -10.49
N MET A 158 -11.27 2.43 -11.66
CA MET A 158 -12.40 3.24 -12.10
C MET A 158 -13.59 3.17 -11.12
N VAL A 159 -13.91 1.99 -10.60
CA VAL A 159 -14.97 1.85 -9.58
C VAL A 159 -14.59 2.57 -8.29
N ALA A 160 -13.34 2.44 -7.84
CA ALA A 160 -12.86 3.01 -6.59
C ALA A 160 -12.37 4.47 -6.68
N ARG A 161 -12.37 5.09 -7.86
CA ARG A 161 -11.62 6.34 -8.18
C ARG A 161 -11.91 7.52 -7.25
N TYR A 162 -13.12 7.61 -6.69
CA TYR A 162 -13.52 8.67 -5.77
C TYR A 162 -13.04 8.47 -4.32
N MET A 163 -12.33 7.37 -4.04
CA MET A 163 -11.96 6.94 -2.69
C MET A 163 -10.45 6.97 -2.47
N LEU A 164 -9.65 7.41 -3.45
CA LEU A 164 -8.19 7.25 -3.43
C LEU A 164 -7.45 8.27 -2.55
N SER A 165 -8.09 9.33 -2.05
CA SER A 165 -7.46 10.32 -1.15
C SER A 165 -7.18 9.76 0.25
N ASN A 166 -5.93 9.83 0.72
CA ASN A 166 -5.48 9.27 2.00
C ASN A 166 -5.78 7.75 2.10
N ALA A 167 -5.53 7.02 1.02
CA ALA A 167 -5.89 5.63 0.87
C ALA A 167 -4.70 4.76 0.49
N TYR A 168 -4.66 3.57 1.08
CA TYR A 168 -3.92 2.47 0.51
C TYR A 168 -4.69 1.83 -0.65
N VAL A 169 -3.96 1.37 -1.66
CA VAL A 169 -4.46 0.47 -2.71
C VAL A 169 -3.61 -0.79 -2.71
N PHE A 170 -4.27 -1.94 -2.63
CA PHE A 170 -3.68 -3.27 -2.58
C PHE A 170 -4.10 -4.09 -3.79
N GLU A 171 -3.13 -4.77 -4.39
CA GLU A 171 -3.37 -6.02 -5.07
C GLU A 171 -3.63 -7.10 -4.00
N ALA A 172 -4.76 -7.78 -4.11
CA ALA A 172 -5.33 -8.56 -3.01
C ALA A 172 -4.74 -9.98 -2.89
N ASP A 173 -3.68 -10.28 -3.62
CA ASP A 173 -3.08 -11.60 -3.80
C ASP A 173 -1.64 -11.70 -3.26
N LEU A 174 -1.30 -10.79 -2.35
CA LEU A 174 -0.02 -10.75 -1.67
C LEU A 174 -0.09 -11.42 -0.29
N LEU A 175 0.78 -12.40 -0.06
CA LEU A 175 0.94 -13.06 1.24
C LEU A 175 1.90 -12.25 2.10
N ILE A 176 1.34 -11.47 3.02
CA ILE A 176 2.10 -10.68 3.99
C ILE A 176 2.62 -11.54 5.14
N SER A 177 3.92 -11.42 5.44
CA SER A 177 4.58 -12.08 6.57
C SER A 177 4.95 -11.10 7.68
N ASN A 178 5.25 -9.85 7.33
CA ASN A 178 5.52 -8.78 8.29
C ASN A 178 4.44 -7.70 8.22
N PRO A 179 3.43 -7.67 9.12
CA PRO A 179 2.34 -6.71 9.07
C PRO A 179 2.81 -5.25 9.28
N LYS A 180 4.00 -5.03 9.86
CA LYS A 180 4.52 -3.69 10.14
C LYS A 180 4.91 -2.88 8.91
N ILE A 181 4.92 -3.49 7.72
CA ILE A 181 5.09 -2.74 6.46
C ILE A 181 3.84 -1.91 6.12
N ILE A 182 2.69 -2.20 6.74
CA ILE A 182 1.50 -1.35 6.69
C ILE A 182 1.59 -0.37 7.85
N THR A 183 1.70 0.91 7.53
CA THR A 183 1.97 1.98 8.51
C THR A 183 0.77 2.92 8.61
N LYS A 184 0.63 3.56 9.77
CA LYS A 184 -0.51 4.46 10.00
C LYS A 184 -0.36 5.80 9.30
N TYR A 185 0.87 6.28 9.17
CA TYR A 185 1.18 7.63 8.67
C TYR A 185 2.12 7.59 7.47
N HIS A 186 1.87 8.45 6.49
CA HIS A 186 2.64 8.58 5.25
C HIS A 186 2.91 10.03 4.92
N TYR A 187 4.17 10.37 4.68
CA TYR A 187 4.56 11.75 4.36
C TYR A 187 4.04 12.20 2.98
N THR A 188 4.07 11.30 2.01
CA THR A 188 3.69 11.53 0.62
C THR A 188 3.12 10.24 0.03
N SER A 189 2.63 10.30 -1.21
CA SER A 189 2.25 9.09 -1.95
C SER A 189 3.48 8.22 -2.23
N ASP A 190 3.35 6.92 -1.98
CA ASP A 190 4.45 5.97 -2.11
C ASP A 190 3.98 4.62 -2.64
N PHE A 191 4.94 3.84 -3.14
CA PHE A 191 4.75 2.47 -3.59
C PHE A 191 5.73 1.56 -2.87
N LEU A 192 5.26 0.41 -2.38
CA LEU A 192 6.15 -0.60 -1.83
C LEU A 192 6.99 -1.23 -2.94
N ALA A 193 8.28 -1.38 -2.68
CA ALA A 193 9.18 -2.07 -3.58
C ALA A 193 10.33 -2.74 -2.83
N ILE A 194 10.91 -3.78 -3.43
CA ILE A 194 12.06 -4.52 -2.91
C ILE A 194 13.28 -4.17 -3.76
N LYS A 195 14.37 -3.71 -3.13
CA LYS A 195 15.62 -3.49 -3.85
C LYS A 195 16.21 -4.83 -4.31
N LYS A 196 16.51 -4.96 -5.60
CA LYS A 196 17.02 -6.19 -6.22
C LYS A 196 18.22 -5.89 -7.13
N ASP A 197 19.25 -6.75 -7.05
CA ASP A 197 20.35 -6.76 -8.02
C ASP A 197 19.84 -7.12 -9.42
N ARG A 198 18.83 -8.00 -9.50
CA ARG A 198 18.13 -8.37 -10.72
C ARG A 198 16.70 -8.82 -10.41
N THR A 199 15.77 -8.45 -11.28
CA THR A 199 14.44 -9.08 -11.38
C THR A 199 14.06 -9.24 -12.85
N ASP A 200 13.19 -10.20 -13.14
CA ASP A 200 12.55 -10.37 -14.44
C ASP A 200 11.08 -9.87 -14.40
N ASP A 201 10.64 -9.31 -13.26
CA ASP A 201 9.28 -8.80 -13.00
C ASP A 201 9.17 -7.28 -13.19
N TRP A 202 7.97 -6.71 -12.99
CA TRP A 202 7.74 -5.28 -12.92
C TRP A 202 8.62 -4.62 -11.87
N CYS A 203 9.31 -3.57 -12.27
CA CYS A 203 10.25 -2.86 -11.43
C CYS A 203 10.31 -1.37 -11.77
N PHE A 204 10.84 -0.62 -10.79
CA PHE A 204 11.01 0.81 -10.87
C PHE A 204 12.47 1.20 -11.03
N ILE A 205 12.71 2.23 -11.83
CA ILE A 205 13.92 3.05 -11.74
C ILE A 205 13.60 4.21 -10.80
N VAL A 206 14.49 4.44 -9.84
CA VAL A 206 14.28 5.40 -8.75
C VAL A 206 15.42 6.42 -8.76
N LYS A 207 15.08 7.70 -8.66
CA LYS A 207 16.02 8.80 -8.51
C LYS A 207 15.64 9.64 -7.30
N ASP A 208 16.58 9.83 -6.38
CA ASP A 208 16.38 10.62 -5.16
C ASP A 208 15.12 10.18 -4.37
N GLY A 209 14.87 8.86 -4.35
CA GLY A 209 13.71 8.25 -3.68
C GLY A 209 12.41 8.25 -4.49
N VAL A 210 12.35 8.93 -5.63
CA VAL A 210 11.15 9.06 -6.49
C VAL A 210 11.19 8.08 -7.66
N ILE A 211 10.06 7.43 -7.94
CA ILE A 211 9.87 6.57 -9.12
C ILE A 211 9.89 7.44 -10.37
N VAL A 212 10.78 7.14 -11.32
CA VAL A 212 10.91 7.87 -12.59
C VAL A 212 10.59 7.02 -13.83
N GLU A 213 10.57 5.70 -13.67
CA GLU A 213 10.23 4.76 -14.75
C GLU A 213 9.69 3.46 -14.15
N GLU A 214 8.68 2.89 -14.80
CA GLU A 214 8.17 1.53 -14.57
C GLU A 214 8.49 0.69 -15.82
N LYS A 215 9.01 -0.52 -15.61
CA LYS A 215 9.40 -1.43 -16.70
C LYS A 215 9.40 -2.88 -16.23
N VAL A 216 9.42 -3.81 -17.19
CA VAL A 216 9.57 -5.23 -16.91
C VAL A 216 11.04 -5.62 -17.00
N GLY A 217 11.54 -6.22 -15.93
CA GLY A 217 12.89 -6.76 -15.83
C GLY A 217 14.00 -5.70 -15.77
N GLY A 218 15.01 -5.94 -14.96
CA GLY A 218 16.10 -4.98 -14.79
C GLY A 218 17.22 -5.47 -13.90
N LEU A 219 18.32 -4.72 -13.94
CA LEU A 219 19.45 -4.84 -13.01
C LEU A 219 19.44 -3.63 -12.08
N ASP A 220 19.88 -3.82 -10.83
CA ASP A 220 19.98 -2.78 -9.80
C ASP A 220 18.70 -1.91 -9.70
N CYS A 221 17.55 -2.57 -9.61
CA CYS A 221 16.24 -1.95 -9.71
C CYS A 221 15.40 -2.23 -8.46
N TRP A 222 14.21 -1.63 -8.41
CA TRP A 222 13.27 -1.81 -7.32
C TRP A 222 12.09 -2.65 -7.81
N GLN A 223 12.04 -3.93 -7.47
CA GLN A 223 10.92 -4.79 -7.85
C GLN A 223 9.64 -4.27 -7.19
N MET A 224 8.60 -4.05 -8.00
CA MET A 224 7.30 -3.57 -7.53
C MET A 224 6.67 -4.59 -6.59
N VAL A 225 6.03 -4.08 -5.53
CA VAL A 225 5.08 -4.84 -4.72
C VAL A 225 3.75 -4.11 -4.84
N GLY A 226 2.67 -4.83 -5.16
CA GLY A 226 1.32 -4.29 -5.44
C GLY A 226 0.61 -3.58 -4.29
N ILE A 227 1.32 -2.78 -3.48
CA ILE A 227 0.78 -1.98 -2.38
C ILE A 227 1.29 -0.56 -2.53
N SER A 228 0.36 0.38 -2.62
CA SER A 228 0.67 1.82 -2.70
C SER A 228 -0.18 2.62 -1.74
N TYR A 229 0.31 3.80 -1.37
CA TYR A 229 -0.43 4.81 -0.62
C TYR A 229 -0.56 6.09 -1.43
N TRP A 230 -1.73 6.73 -1.36
CA TRP A 230 -2.03 7.98 -2.04
C TRP A 230 -2.49 9.02 -1.03
N ASN A 231 -1.77 10.14 -0.97
CA ASN A 231 -2.14 11.26 -0.11
C ASN A 231 -3.45 11.94 -0.60
N GLU A 232 -3.92 12.94 0.15
CA GLU A 232 -5.16 13.64 -0.17
C GLU A 232 -5.18 14.24 -1.58
N GLU A 233 -4.11 14.94 -1.95
CA GLU A 233 -3.99 15.65 -3.22
C GLU A 233 -3.87 14.69 -4.42
N ASP A 234 -2.95 13.73 -4.35
CA ASP A 234 -2.71 12.77 -5.43
C ASP A 234 -3.90 11.83 -5.61
N GLY A 235 -4.50 11.36 -4.52
CA GLY A 235 -5.72 10.55 -4.59
C GLY A 235 -6.90 11.31 -5.19
N HIS A 236 -6.96 12.63 -5.00
CA HIS A 236 -7.99 13.46 -5.63
C HIS A 236 -7.75 13.59 -7.15
N LYS A 237 -6.50 13.89 -7.55
CA LYS A 237 -6.09 13.96 -8.97
C LYS A 237 -6.33 12.63 -9.70
N LEU A 238 -6.05 11.51 -9.04
CA LEU A 238 -6.23 10.17 -9.60
C LEU A 238 -7.66 9.90 -10.06
N SER A 239 -8.67 10.46 -9.40
CA SER A 239 -10.07 10.30 -9.81
C SER A 239 -10.28 10.67 -11.29
N ASP A 240 -9.72 11.82 -11.69
CA ASP A 240 -9.89 12.35 -13.05
C ASP A 240 -8.88 11.73 -14.01
N ASP A 241 -7.63 11.53 -13.59
CA ASP A 241 -6.59 10.94 -14.43
C ASP A 241 -6.89 9.49 -14.81
N ILE A 242 -7.44 8.69 -13.88
CA ILE A 242 -7.89 7.32 -14.15
C ILE A 242 -9.01 7.33 -15.17
N LYS A 243 -10.02 8.20 -14.99
CA LYS A 243 -11.14 8.31 -15.95
C LYS A 243 -10.65 8.69 -17.34
N MET A 244 -9.83 9.74 -17.43
CA MET A 244 -9.26 10.19 -18.69
C MET A 244 -8.48 9.07 -19.38
N THR A 245 -7.64 8.35 -18.63
CA THR A 245 -6.82 7.26 -19.16
C THR A 245 -7.67 6.08 -19.62
N TYR A 246 -8.69 5.72 -18.84
CA TYR A 246 -9.61 4.63 -19.15
C TYR A 246 -10.41 4.88 -20.44
N GLU A 247 -10.84 6.12 -20.67
CA GLU A 247 -11.67 6.52 -21.83
C GLU A 247 -10.87 6.67 -23.14
N GLN A 248 -9.54 6.67 -23.08
CA GLN A 248 -8.69 6.72 -24.28
C GLN A 248 -8.73 5.39 -25.07
N PRO A 249 -8.42 5.42 -26.39
CA PRO A 249 -8.15 4.21 -27.14
C PRO A 249 -7.04 3.38 -26.48
N GLY A 250 -7.29 2.08 -26.27
CA GLY A 250 -6.37 1.19 -25.56
C GLY A 250 -6.33 1.44 -24.04
N GLY A 251 -7.25 2.24 -23.49
CA GLY A 251 -7.31 2.61 -22.08
C GLY A 251 -7.72 1.45 -21.17
N LYS A 252 -8.61 0.58 -21.66
CA LYS A 252 -9.15 -0.55 -20.89
C LYS A 252 -8.13 -1.65 -20.64
N GLU A 253 -7.09 -1.74 -21.45
CA GLU A 253 -6.04 -2.75 -21.39
C GLU A 253 -4.90 -2.37 -20.42
N ARG A 254 -4.88 -1.12 -19.94
CA ARG A 254 -3.82 -0.58 -19.07
C ARG A 254 -3.95 -1.07 -17.64
N TYR A 255 -2.82 -1.14 -16.96
CA TYR A 255 -2.84 -1.30 -15.51
C TYR A 255 -3.09 0.06 -14.82
N TRP A 256 -3.75 0.05 -13.67
CA TRP A 256 -4.18 1.29 -13.01
C TRP A 256 -3.00 2.09 -12.46
N GLU A 257 -1.97 1.41 -11.94
CA GLU A 257 -0.73 1.98 -11.42
C GLU A 257 0.05 2.73 -12.51
N GLN A 258 -0.11 2.34 -13.77
CA GLN A 258 0.48 3.04 -14.90
C GLN A 258 -0.13 4.42 -15.14
N VAL A 259 -1.34 4.70 -14.62
CA VAL A 259 -1.95 6.03 -14.72
C VAL A 259 -1.02 7.07 -14.08
N PRO A 260 -0.70 7.00 -12.77
CA PRO A 260 0.21 7.95 -12.14
C PRO A 260 1.69 7.71 -12.47
N LEU A 261 2.11 6.48 -12.81
CA LEU A 261 3.53 6.17 -13.00
C LEU A 261 4.04 6.37 -14.44
N VAL A 262 3.15 6.28 -15.44
CA VAL A 262 3.51 6.32 -16.86
C VAL A 262 2.73 7.40 -17.62
N PHE A 263 1.40 7.33 -17.62
CA PHE A 263 0.57 8.16 -18.53
C PHE A 263 0.40 9.60 -18.04
N CYS A 264 0.24 9.80 -16.74
CA CYS A 264 0.06 11.08 -16.07
C CYS A 264 1.24 11.41 -15.15
N GLN A 265 2.42 10.81 -15.36
CA GLN A 265 3.58 10.90 -14.48
C GLN A 265 3.94 12.33 -14.05
N LYS A 266 3.77 13.32 -14.93
CA LYS A 266 4.05 14.73 -14.65
C LYS A 266 3.18 15.34 -13.55
N HIS A 267 2.05 14.72 -13.21
CA HIS A 267 1.14 15.18 -12.16
C HIS A 267 1.55 14.68 -10.76
N TYR A 268 2.48 13.73 -10.68
CA TYR A 268 2.78 12.98 -9.47
C TYR A 268 4.28 12.98 -9.13
N LYS A 269 4.57 12.82 -7.85
CA LYS A 269 5.89 12.48 -7.32
C LYS A 269 5.72 11.33 -6.33
N VAL A 270 5.78 10.10 -6.85
CA VAL A 270 5.57 8.89 -6.05
C VAL A 270 6.91 8.39 -5.54
N GLU A 271 7.06 8.31 -4.22
CA GLU A 271 8.27 7.77 -3.61
C GLU A 271 8.25 6.24 -3.58
N VAL A 272 9.43 5.61 -3.54
CA VAL A 272 9.53 4.21 -3.12
C VAL A 272 9.61 4.14 -1.61
N ARG A 273 8.82 3.24 -1.05
CA ARG A 273 8.94 2.79 0.34
C ARG A 273 9.47 1.36 0.34
N GLU A 274 10.66 1.17 0.88
CA GLU A 274 11.34 -0.12 0.85
C GLU A 274 10.63 -1.16 1.72
N CYS A 275 10.50 -2.38 1.19
CA CYS A 275 10.23 -3.58 1.96
C CYS A 275 11.22 -4.69 1.57
N ARG A 276 11.27 -5.75 2.37
CA ARG A 276 12.18 -6.88 2.19
C ARG A 276 11.46 -8.07 1.61
N GLU A 277 12.22 -8.95 0.97
CA GLU A 277 11.71 -10.19 0.36
C GLU A 277 10.99 -11.12 1.35
N ASN A 278 11.36 -11.08 2.64
CA ASN A 278 10.69 -11.87 3.67
C ASN A 278 9.50 -11.16 4.32
N ASP A 279 9.22 -9.90 3.96
CA ASP A 279 8.08 -9.16 4.51
C ASP A 279 6.78 -9.52 3.80
N ILE A 280 6.83 -9.79 2.49
CA ILE A 280 5.68 -10.03 1.65
C ILE A 280 6.08 -10.79 0.38
N ILE A 281 5.23 -11.73 -0.03
CA ILE A 281 5.47 -12.57 -1.21
C ILE A 281 4.21 -12.57 -2.07
N GLU A 282 4.37 -12.36 -3.37
CA GLU A 282 3.31 -12.61 -4.34
C GLU A 282 3.24 -14.09 -4.68
N ILE A 283 2.03 -14.66 -4.66
CA ILE A 283 1.81 -16.06 -5.08
C ILE A 283 1.21 -16.03 -6.46
N ASP A 284 2.02 -16.27 -7.47
CA ASP A 284 1.67 -15.97 -8.85
C ASP A 284 1.25 -17.19 -9.64
N THR A 285 1.74 -18.36 -9.25
CA THR A 285 1.45 -19.62 -9.91
C THR A 285 1.01 -20.71 -8.94
N PHE A 286 0.27 -21.71 -9.44
CA PHE A 286 -0.04 -22.90 -8.65
C PHE A 286 1.23 -23.66 -8.19
N ARG A 287 2.33 -23.55 -8.93
CA ARG A 287 3.62 -24.13 -8.57
C ARG A 287 4.23 -23.45 -7.34
N GLU A 288 4.18 -22.13 -7.27
CA GLU A 288 4.62 -21.38 -6.09
C GLU A 288 3.76 -21.69 -4.88
N LEU A 289 2.43 -21.78 -5.06
CA LEU A 289 1.52 -22.20 -3.99
C LEU A 289 1.91 -23.57 -3.43
N LYS A 290 2.18 -24.57 -4.29
CA LYS A 290 2.70 -25.90 -3.88
C LYS A 290 4.09 -25.84 -3.22
N ALA A 291 4.90 -24.86 -3.56
CA ALA A 291 6.22 -24.69 -2.95
C ALA A 291 6.09 -24.19 -1.50
N ILE A 292 5.15 -23.26 -1.27
CA ILE A 292 4.87 -22.66 0.03
C ILE A 292 4.06 -23.62 0.92
N ASP A 293 2.97 -24.18 0.41
CA ASP A 293 2.07 -25.06 1.15
C ASP A 293 1.94 -26.44 0.50
N LYS A 294 2.52 -27.44 1.18
CA LYS A 294 2.55 -28.84 0.72
C LYS A 294 1.19 -29.53 0.78
N THR A 295 0.17 -28.95 1.42
CA THR A 295 -1.20 -29.51 1.39
C THR A 295 -1.80 -29.49 -0.02
N TYR A 296 -1.28 -28.65 -0.91
CA TYR A 296 -1.66 -28.63 -2.32
C TYR A 296 -0.99 -29.73 -3.15
N ASP A 297 -0.03 -30.48 -2.60
CA ASP A 297 0.65 -31.58 -3.29
C ASP A 297 -0.20 -32.86 -3.30
N VAL A 298 -1.36 -32.75 -3.93
CA VAL A 298 -2.25 -33.84 -4.35
C VAL A 298 -1.94 -34.30 -5.76
#